data_AF-A0A2V9JKK8-F1
#
_entry.id   AF-A0A2V9JKK8-F1
#
_cell.length_a   1.000
_cell.length_b   1.000
_cell.length_c   1.000
_cell.angle_alpha   90.00
_cell.angle_beta   90.00
_cell.angle_gamma   90.00
#
_symmetry.space_group_name_H-M   'P 1'
#
loop_
_entity.id
_entity.type
_entity.pdbx_description
1 polymer ?
#
loop_
_entity_poly.entity_id
_entity_poly.type
_entity_poly.pdbx_seq_one_letter_code
_entity_poly.pdbx_strand_id
1 'polypeptide(L)' 'MILLRGSLGAGKTTLARGLARGFGLEDPMLVSSPSFTLVNIYPGRCPIYHVDLYRLERARDAASLGLEEFLAGEG' A
#
# COMPACT_ATOMS: atom_id res chain seq x y z
N MET A 1 2.25 3.81 9.58
CA MET A 1 2.27 2.52 8.86
C MET A 1 1.18 1.59 9.39
N ILE A 2 0.45 0.89 8.51
CA ILE A 2 -0.54 -0.14 8.88
C ILE A 2 -0.13 -1.46 8.22
N LEU A 3 -0.01 -2.54 8.98
CA LEU A 3 0.25 -3.88 8.43
C LEU A 3 -1.04 -4.67 8.31
N LEU A 4 -1.37 -5.10 7.09
CA LEU A 4 -2.51 -5.97 6.82
C LEU A 4 -2.05 -7.42 6.62
N ARG A 5 -2.45 -8.31 7.54
CA ARG A 5 -2.14 -9.75 7.45
C ARG A 5 -3.42 -10.56 7.28
N GLY A 6 -3.36 -11.55 6.40
CA GLY A 6 -4.48 -12.44 6.10
C GLY A 6 -4.24 -13.24 4.82
N SER A 7 -4.95 -14.35 4.67
CA SER A 7 -4.88 -15.22 3.49
C SER A 7 -5.29 -14.50 2.20
N LEU A 8 -5.03 -15.12 1.05
CA LEU A 8 -5.58 -14.68 -0.23
C LEU A 8 -7.11 -14.63 -0.13
N GLY A 9 -7.72 -13.53 -0.56
CA GLY A 9 -9.17 -13.33 -0.46
C GLY A 9 -9.68 -12.82 0.90
N ALA A 10 -8.83 -12.65 1.92
CA ALA A 10 -9.24 -12.15 3.25
C ALA A 10 -9.74 -10.70 3.30
N GLY A 11 -9.86 -10.01 2.16
CA GLY A 11 -10.39 -8.63 2.09
C GLY A 11 -9.38 -7.51 2.36
N LYS A 12 -8.06 -7.80 2.36
CA LYS A 12 -7.01 -6.79 2.58
C LYS A 12 -7.14 -5.57 1.65
N THR A 13 -7.31 -5.80 0.35
CA THR A 13 -7.49 -4.72 -0.64
C THR A 13 -8.82 -3.97 -0.43
N THR A 14 -9.87 -4.65 0.02
CA THR A 14 -11.15 -4.01 0.37
C THR A 14 -10.98 -3.05 1.53
N LEU A 15 -10.22 -3.44 2.56
CA LEU A 15 -9.89 -2.57 3.68
C LEU A 15 -9.02 -1.38 3.24
N ALA A 16 -7.99 -1.62 2.43
CA ALA A 16 -7.16 -0.55 1.86
C ALA A 16 -8.00 0.48 1.07
N ARG A 17 -9.01 0.02 0.33
CA ARG A 17 -9.99 0.89 -0.35
C ARG A 17 -10.76 1.79 0.61
N GLY A 18 -11.28 1.21 1.69
CA GLY A 18 -12.01 1.94 2.72
C GLY A 18 -11.13 3.00 3.39
N LEU A 19 -9.88 2.65 3.69
CA LEU A 19 -8.90 3.59 4.22
C LEU A 19 -8.65 4.74 3.23
N ALA A 20 -8.36 4.42 1.96
CA ALA A 20 -8.07 5.45 0.96
C ALA A 20 -9.22 6.44 0.77
N ARG A 21 -10.46 5.94 0.76
CA ARG A 21 -11.67 6.78 0.77
C ARG A 21 -11.71 7.70 1.99
N GLY A 22 -11.45 7.16 3.20
CA GLY A 22 -11.41 7.93 4.44
C GLY A 22 -10.33 9.02 4.45
N PHE A 23 -9.22 8.77 3.73
CA PHE A 23 -8.12 9.72 3.54
C PHE A 23 -8.31 10.67 2.36
N GLY A 24 -9.49 10.69 1.71
CA GLY A 24 -9.84 11.70 0.71
C GLY A 24 -9.45 11.36 -0.72
N LEU A 25 -9.17 10.09 -1.04
CA LEU A 25 -9.10 9.66 -2.43
C LEU A 25 -10.50 9.74 -3.06
N GLU A 26 -10.63 10.55 -4.12
CA GLU A 26 -11.91 10.84 -4.79
C GLU A 26 -12.51 9.61 -5.48
N ASP A 27 -11.67 8.79 -6.11
CA ASP A 27 -12.05 7.51 -6.69
C ASP A 27 -11.32 6.34 -6.01
N PRO A 28 -11.91 5.77 -4.95
CA PRO A 28 -11.36 4.59 -4.28
C PRO A 28 -11.28 3.35 -5.17
N MET A 29 -12.01 3.28 -6.29
CA MET A 29 -11.95 2.10 -7.17
C MET A 29 -10.60 1.95 -7.87
N LEU A 30 -9.79 3.03 -7.91
CA LEU A 30 -8.39 3.00 -8.34
C LEU A 30 -7.51 2.14 -7.43
N VAL A 31 -7.93 1.90 -6.18
CA VAL A 31 -7.17 1.07 -5.24
C VAL A 31 -7.31 -0.41 -5.58
N SER A 32 -6.22 -0.96 -6.07
CA SER A 32 -6.06 -2.34 -6.49
C SER A 32 -4.87 -2.98 -5.75
N SER A 33 -4.77 -4.31 -5.81
CA SER A 33 -3.60 -5.02 -5.28
C SER A 33 -2.39 -4.67 -6.16
N PRO A 34 -1.25 -4.23 -5.59
CA PRO A 34 -0.03 -3.95 -6.35
C PRO A 34 0.70 -5.25 -6.72
N SER A 35 -0.02 -6.18 -7.36
CA SER A 35 0.44 -7.55 -7.64
C SER A 35 1.67 -7.60 -8.55
N PHE A 36 1.94 -6.53 -9.31
CA PHE A 36 3.08 -6.41 -10.22
C PHE A 36 3.96 -5.20 -9.95
N THR A 37 3.40 -4.15 -9.35
CA THR A 37 4.09 -2.87 -9.10
C THR A 37 4.82 -2.84 -7.76
N LEU A 38 4.54 -3.79 -6.85
CA LEU A 38 5.03 -3.88 -5.46
C LEU A 38 4.55 -2.72 -4.57
N VAL A 39 4.45 -1.51 -5.10
CA VAL A 39 3.93 -0.31 -4.47
C VAL A 39 2.98 0.42 -5.42
N ASN A 40 1.82 0.85 -4.92
CA ASN A 40 0.96 1.84 -5.56
C ASN A 40 0.88 3.08 -4.66
N ILE A 41 0.92 4.27 -5.28
CA ILE A 41 0.76 5.55 -4.57
C ILE A 41 -0.55 6.19 -5.03
N TYR A 42 -1.38 6.59 -4.07
CA TYR A 42 -2.65 7.23 -4.34
C TYR A 42 -2.70 8.65 -3.75
N PRO A 43 -3.29 9.61 -4.47
CA PRO A 43 -3.52 10.95 -3.93
C PRO A 43 -4.63 10.94 -2.88
N GLY A 44 -4.48 11.80 -1.87
CA GLY A 44 -5.44 12.00 -0.79
C GLY A 44 -5.04 13.23 0.03
N ARG A 45 -5.56 13.36 1.24
CA ARG A 45 -5.12 14.39 2.21
C ARG A 45 -3.62 14.32 2.49
N CYS A 46 -3.09 13.11 2.49
CA CYS A 46 -1.67 12.80 2.41
C CYS A 46 -1.48 11.64 1.40
N PRO A 47 -0.27 11.48 0.82
CA PRO A 47 0.01 10.37 -0.08
C PRO A 47 -0.21 9.02 0.60
N ILE A 48 -0.92 8.11 -0.08
CA ILE A 48 -1.20 6.77 0.43
C ILE A 48 -0.31 5.77 -0.28
N TYR A 49 0.61 5.17 0.46
CA TYR A 49 1.50 4.12 -0.03
C TYR A 49 0.90 2.74 0.27
N HIS A 50 0.42 2.06 -0.78
CA HIS A 50 -0.06 0.69 -0.68
C HIS A 50 1.02 -0.27 -1.16
N VAL A 51 1.60 -1.02 -0.23
CA VAL A 51 2.71 -1.95 -0.49
C VAL A 51 2.23 -3.38 -0.30
N ASP A 52 2.53 -4.27 -1.27
CA ASP A 52 2.27 -5.71 -1.13
C ASP A 52 3.58 -6.46 -0.87
N LEU A 53 3.74 -6.88 0.39
CA LEU A 53 4.93 -7.59 0.87
C LEU A 53 4.88 -9.10 0.54
N TYR A 54 3.77 -9.63 0.02
CA TYR A 54 3.64 -11.07 -0.27
C TYR A 54 4.68 -11.56 -1.29
N ARG A 55 5.16 -10.66 -2.18
CA ARG A 55 6.12 -10.99 -3.24
C ARG A 55 7.57 -10.64 -2.90
N LEU A 56 7.84 -10.08 -1.72
CA LEU A 56 9.21 -9.83 -1.29
C LEU A 56 9.86 -11.16 -0.93
N GLU A 57 10.74 -11.65 -1.80
CA GLU A 57 11.46 -12.91 -1.58
C GLU A 57 12.52 -12.77 -0.47
N ARG A 58 13.12 -11.57 -0.33
CA ARG A 58 14.15 -11.30 0.68
C ARG A 58 13.98 -9.92 1.30
N ALA A 59 14.35 -9.79 2.58
CA ALA A 59 14.31 -8.52 3.31
C ALA A 59 15.10 -7.40 2.62
N ARG A 60 16.21 -7.74 1.92
CA ARG A 60 17.00 -6.77 1.15
C ARG A 60 16.21 -6.13 0.00
N ASP A 61 15.23 -6.84 -0.55
CA ASP A 61 14.45 -6.37 -1.69
C ASP A 61 13.46 -5.27 -1.23
N ALA A 62 13.16 -5.20 0.08
CA ALA A 62 12.38 -4.12 0.68
C ALA A 62 13.16 -2.79 0.73
N ALA A 63 14.48 -2.85 0.98
CA ALA A 63 15.35 -1.68 0.91
C ALA A 63 15.45 -1.16 -0.54
N SER A 64 15.51 -2.07 -1.53
CA SER A 64 15.48 -1.71 -2.95
C SER A 64 14.16 -1.09 -3.42
N LEU A 65 13.06 -1.29 -2.69
CA LEU A 65 11.77 -0.65 -2.98
C LEU A 65 11.67 0.81 -2.52
N GLY A 66 12.71 1.34 -1.87
CA GLY A 66 12.64 2.68 -1.27
C GLY A 66 11.67 2.75 -0.10
N LEU A 67 11.38 1.62 0.57
CA LEU A 67 10.45 1.58 1.70
C LEU A 67 10.91 2.49 2.84
N GLU A 68 12.21 2.62 3.02
CA GLU A 68 12.83 3.54 3.99
C GLU A 68 12.49 5.00 3.67
N GLU A 69 12.45 5.40 2.40
CA GLU A 69 12.08 6.75 1.97
C GLU A 69 10.60 7.03 2.23
N PHE A 70 9.72 6.04 2.02
CA PHE A 70 8.29 6.17 2.36
C PHE A 70 8.03 6.25 3.86
N LEU A 71 8.88 5.62 4.67
CA LEU A 71 8.80 5.67 6.14
C LEU A 71 9.45 6.91 6.73
N ALA A 72 10.47 7.46 6.06
CA ALA A 72 11.18 8.67 6.46
C ALA A 72 10.53 9.96 5.96
N GLY A 73 9.68 9.89 4.93
CA GLY A 73 8.94 11.05 4.44
C GLY A 73 7.95 11.59 5.48
N GLU A 74 7.92 12.90 5.64
CA GLU A 74 6.85 13.59 6.38
C GLU A 74 5.60 13.57 5.49
N GLY A 75 4.62 12.74 5.85
CA GLY A 75 3.33 12.66 5.17
C GLY A 75 2.40 13.83 5.46
#